data_AF-A0A960YGX2-F1
#
_entry.id   AF-A0A960YGX2-F1
#
_cell.length_a   1.000
_cell.length_b   1.000
_cell.length_c   1.000
_cell.angle_alpha   90.00
_cell.angle_beta   90.00
_cell.angle_gamma   90.00
#
_symmetry.space_group_name_H-M   'P 1'
#
loop_
_entity.id
_entity.type
_entity.pdbx_description
1 polymer ?
#
loop_
_entity_poly.entity_id
_entity_poly.type
_entity_poly.pdbx_seq_one_letter_code
_entity_poly.pdbx_strand_id
1 'polypeptide(L)'
;MVAAARRRRWLWLLLIPAAIVLALLFAVGLPAGRGALLRLGLGVAERRLPGAQQLGEASWPRVGRLHLENYAWTDGPDTLVALRSLDLTVNQAALLRRHLDAEALTVDGLYVDLPALSARLAKGEAPADSSAPAPLDSVLAALPSLRVRALALTDARLRVAPDLPLLRLDLAGGADVAPTAPRSLRIDSLRLRPQDAPWALEHLIATLREESGAPWAGEVALAGRFRGLHAGLAAEGALQDSLRLRLSPVALGLADGEVWPPAA
;
A
#
# COMPACT_ATOMS: atom_id res chain seq x y z
N MET A 1 44.73 -2.06 -46.80
CA MET A 1 43.36 -1.89 -46.25
C MET A 1 42.56 -3.19 -46.07
N VAL A 2 42.94 -4.34 -46.65
CA VAL A 2 42.17 -5.61 -46.56
C VAL A 2 42.24 -6.29 -45.18
N ALA A 3 43.32 -6.10 -44.41
CA ALA A 3 43.50 -6.73 -43.10
C ALA A 3 42.54 -6.22 -42.01
N ALA A 4 42.11 -4.95 -42.08
CA ALA A 4 41.18 -4.37 -41.11
C ALA A 4 39.75 -4.92 -41.26
N ALA A 5 39.31 -5.18 -42.49
CA ALA A 5 37.99 -5.73 -42.78
C ALA A 5 37.85 -7.20 -42.31
N ARG A 6 38.94 -7.98 -42.40
CA ARG A 6 38.97 -9.38 -41.97
C ARG A 6 38.90 -9.52 -40.44
N ARG A 7 39.61 -8.68 -39.69
CA ARG A 7 39.54 -8.64 -38.21
C ARG A 7 38.15 -8.25 -37.71
N ARG A 8 37.48 -7.31 -38.37
CA ARG A 8 36.13 -6.88 -38.00
C ARG A 8 35.12 -8.02 -38.14
N ARG A 9 35.18 -8.80 -39.23
CA ARG A 9 34.28 -9.96 -39.43
C ARG A 9 34.47 -11.06 -38.38
N TRP A 10 35.71 -11.32 -37.97
CA TRP A 10 36.01 -12.30 -36.92
C TRP A 10 35.51 -11.87 -35.53
N LEU A 11 35.61 -10.57 -35.21
CA LEU A 11 35.05 -10.03 -33.97
C LEU A 11 33.52 -10.20 -33.89
N TRP A 12 32.80 -9.97 -35.00
CA TRP A 12 31.36 -10.18 -35.04
C TRP A 12 30.97 -11.66 -34.89
N LEU A 13 31.73 -12.57 -35.49
CA LEU A 13 31.50 -14.01 -35.37
C LEU A 13 31.69 -14.53 -33.93
N LEU A 14 32.49 -13.86 -33.11
CA LEU A 14 32.67 -14.18 -31.68
C LEU A 14 31.68 -13.46 -30.77
N LEU A 15 31.33 -12.21 -31.08
CA LEU A 15 30.40 -11.39 -30.28
C LEU A 15 28.96 -11.93 -30.32
N ILE A 16 28.50 -12.42 -31.47
CA ILE A 16 27.14 -12.94 -31.62
C ILE A 16 26.86 -14.14 -30.68
N PRO A 17 27.66 -15.24 -30.69
CA PRO A 17 27.43 -16.35 -29.79
C PRO A 17 27.62 -15.97 -28.31
N ALA A 18 28.58 -15.08 -27.99
CA ALA A 18 28.73 -14.58 -26.63
C ALA A 18 27.49 -13.80 -26.15
N ALA A 19 26.91 -12.96 -27.01
CA ALA A 19 25.67 -12.24 -26.72
C ALA A 19 24.48 -13.19 -26.57
N ILE A 20 24.40 -14.26 -27.38
CA ILE A 20 23.34 -15.27 -27.28
C ILE A 20 23.46 -16.06 -25.97
N VAL A 21 24.67 -16.48 -25.58
CA VAL A 21 24.92 -17.17 -24.30
C VAL A 21 24.59 -16.24 -23.12
N LEU A 22 24.96 -14.97 -23.19
CA LEU A 22 24.61 -13.98 -22.17
C LEU A 22 23.09 -13.76 -22.08
N ALA A 23 22.40 -13.69 -23.21
CA ALA A 23 20.94 -13.57 -23.28
C ALA A 23 20.25 -14.82 -22.71
N LEU A 24 20.77 -16.03 -22.99
CA LEU A 24 20.29 -17.29 -22.41
C LEU A 24 20.54 -17.35 -20.90
N LEU A 25 21.72 -16.95 -20.43
CA LEU A 25 22.01 -16.87 -19.00
C LEU A 25 21.11 -15.85 -18.29
N PHE A 26 20.79 -14.73 -18.94
CA PHE A 26 19.80 -13.78 -18.42
C PHE A 26 18.40 -14.41 -18.40
N ALA A 27 17.96 -15.02 -19.49
CA ALA A 27 16.65 -15.66 -19.59
C ALA A 27 16.45 -16.77 -18.55
N VAL A 28 17.49 -17.57 -18.29
CA VAL A 28 17.47 -18.71 -17.34
C VAL A 28 17.79 -18.29 -15.90
N GLY A 29 18.60 -17.26 -15.68
CA GLY A 29 19.00 -16.77 -14.36
C GLY A 29 17.96 -15.89 -13.66
N LEU A 30 17.05 -15.28 -14.43
CA LEU A 30 15.96 -14.45 -13.90
C LEU A 30 15.06 -15.15 -12.87
N PRO A 31 14.60 -16.41 -13.02
CA PRO A 31 13.78 -17.07 -12.00
C PRO A 31 14.54 -17.31 -10.67
N ALA A 32 15.81 -17.74 -10.71
CA ALA A 32 16.59 -17.97 -9.49
C ALA A 32 16.94 -16.66 -8.75
N GLY A 33 17.20 -15.58 -9.48
CA GLY A 33 17.45 -14.26 -8.89
C GLY A 33 16.22 -13.65 -8.20
N ARG A 34 15.01 -13.97 -8.66
CA ARG A 34 13.76 -13.44 -8.09
C ARG A 34 13.53 -13.89 -6.64
N GLY A 35 13.81 -15.15 -6.34
CA GLY A 35 13.69 -15.68 -4.97
C GLY A 35 14.66 -15.00 -3.99
N ALA A 36 15.89 -14.73 -4.43
CA ALA A 36 16.89 -14.05 -3.61
C ALA A 36 16.51 -12.59 -3.33
N LEU A 37 16.03 -11.84 -4.34
CA LEU A 37 15.58 -10.46 -4.16
C LEU A 37 14.40 -10.35 -3.19
N LEU A 38 13.46 -11.30 -3.28
CA LEU A 38 12.31 -11.33 -2.38
C LEU A 38 12.74 -11.61 -0.93
N ARG A 39 13.65 -12.57 -0.72
CA ARG A 39 14.23 -12.85 0.60
C ARG A 39 15.00 -11.65 1.15
N LEU A 40 15.72 -10.91 0.32
CA LEU A 40 16.38 -9.67 0.74
C LEU A 40 15.37 -8.60 1.15
N GLY A 41 14.31 -8.41 0.36
CA GLY A 41 13.23 -7.46 0.68
C GLY A 41 12.52 -7.80 1.99
N LEU A 42 12.15 -9.06 2.17
CA LEU A 42 11.57 -9.55 3.43
C LEU A 42 12.55 -9.43 4.59
N GLY A 43 13.83 -9.75 4.40
CA GLY A 43 14.84 -9.60 5.44
C GLY A 43 15.05 -8.13 5.86
N VAL A 44 14.86 -7.17 4.96
CA VAL A 44 14.85 -5.74 5.32
C VAL A 44 13.58 -5.39 6.11
N ALA A 45 12.42 -5.93 5.72
CA ALA A 45 11.16 -5.74 6.46
C ALA A 45 11.25 -6.35 7.86
N GLU A 46 11.77 -7.57 8.01
CA GLU A 46 12.00 -8.26 9.28
C GLU A 46 12.94 -7.47 10.20
N ARG A 47 13.96 -6.83 9.64
CA ARG A 47 14.89 -6.00 10.43
C ARG A 47 14.34 -4.64 10.83
N ARG A 48 13.34 -4.12 10.10
CA ARG A 48 12.81 -2.76 10.31
C ARG A 48 11.47 -2.75 11.04
N LEU A 49 10.70 -3.82 10.96
CA LEU A 49 9.41 -3.94 11.62
C LEU A 49 9.57 -4.82 12.86
N PRO A 50 9.09 -4.35 14.03
CA PRO A 50 9.15 -5.16 15.24
C PRO A 50 8.16 -6.34 15.17
N GLY A 51 8.44 -7.43 15.86
CA GLY A 51 7.57 -8.61 15.91
C GLY A 51 7.95 -9.71 14.91
N ALA A 52 7.14 -10.77 14.86
CA ALA A 52 7.34 -11.91 13.98
C ALA A 52 6.55 -11.72 12.68
N GLN A 53 7.21 -11.97 11.56
CA GLN A 53 6.57 -12.01 10.25
C GLN A 53 6.56 -13.45 9.75
N GLN A 54 5.42 -13.87 9.23
CA GLN A 54 5.21 -15.18 8.65
C GLN A 54 4.68 -14.98 7.25
N LEU A 55 5.26 -15.70 6.29
CA LEU A 55 4.84 -15.68 4.90
C LEU A 55 4.69 -17.12 4.44
N GLY A 56 3.49 -17.49 3.99
CA GLY A 56 3.21 -18.82 3.49
C GLY A 56 3.91 -19.09 2.16
N GLU A 57 3.50 -18.35 1.12
CA GLU A 57 4.08 -18.49 -0.21
C GLU A 57 4.44 -17.13 -0.80
N ALA A 58 5.51 -17.11 -1.57
CA ALA A 58 5.94 -15.95 -2.33
C ALA A 58 6.42 -16.39 -3.70
N SER A 59 5.76 -15.91 -4.76
CA SER A 59 6.05 -16.33 -6.12
C SER A 59 6.11 -15.15 -7.08
N TRP A 60 6.81 -15.37 -8.20
CA TRP A 60 6.91 -14.42 -9.29
C TRP A 60 6.38 -15.07 -10.57
N PRO A 61 5.05 -15.20 -10.71
CA PRO A 61 4.44 -15.96 -11.81
C PRO A 61 4.87 -15.44 -13.19
N ARG A 62 5.22 -14.16 -13.30
CA ARG A 62 5.79 -13.55 -14.50
C ARG A 62 6.71 -12.39 -14.12
N VAL A 63 7.53 -11.95 -15.08
CA VAL A 63 8.40 -10.78 -14.88
C VAL A 63 7.54 -9.58 -14.50
N GLY A 64 7.89 -8.87 -13.42
CA GLY A 64 7.15 -7.70 -12.96
C GLY A 64 5.81 -8.01 -12.29
N ARG A 65 5.50 -9.28 -11.97
CA ARG A 65 4.36 -9.61 -11.11
C ARG A 65 4.83 -10.39 -9.90
N LEU A 66 4.61 -9.81 -8.73
CA LEU A 66 4.82 -10.41 -7.43
C LEU A 66 3.49 -10.93 -6.90
N HIS A 67 3.49 -12.14 -6.37
CA HIS A 67 2.35 -12.73 -5.68
C HIS A 67 2.79 -13.23 -4.30
N LEU A 68 2.06 -12.85 -3.25
CA LEU A 68 2.28 -13.27 -1.87
C LEU A 68 1.00 -13.94 -1.37
N GLU A 69 1.14 -15.02 -0.60
CA GLU A 69 0.02 -15.69 0.05
C GLU A 69 0.27 -15.89 1.54
N ASN A 70 -0.81 -15.81 2.31
CA ASN A 70 -0.85 -16.11 3.74
C ASN A 70 0.24 -15.36 4.51
N TYR A 71 0.27 -14.04 4.37
CA TYR A 71 1.19 -13.19 5.13
C TYR A 71 0.53 -12.79 6.45
N ALA A 72 1.28 -12.89 7.53
CA ALA A 72 0.89 -12.44 8.85
C ALA A 72 2.07 -11.72 9.54
N TRP A 73 1.75 -10.61 10.19
CA TRP A 73 2.64 -9.86 11.05
C TRP A 73 2.04 -9.81 12.44
N THR A 74 2.74 -10.42 13.40
CA THR A 74 2.29 -10.62 14.77
C THR A 74 3.29 -10.07 15.77
N ASP A 75 2.81 -9.59 16.92
CA ASP A 75 3.64 -9.21 18.05
C ASP A 75 3.10 -9.89 19.31
N GLY A 76 3.78 -10.96 19.76
CA GLY A 76 3.26 -11.84 20.80
C GLY A 76 1.94 -12.52 20.38
N PRO A 77 0.86 -12.38 21.16
CA PRO A 77 -0.45 -12.94 20.80
C PRO A 77 -1.23 -12.10 19.77
N ASP A 78 -0.81 -10.85 19.52
CA ASP A 78 -1.56 -9.91 18.72
C ASP A 78 -1.20 -10.01 17.25
N THR A 79 -2.21 -10.10 16.39
CA THR A 79 -2.03 -9.96 14.94
C THR A 79 -2.15 -8.50 14.58
N LEU A 80 -1.07 -7.90 14.06
CA LEU A 80 -1.04 -6.50 13.65
C LEU A 80 -1.60 -6.34 12.24
N VAL A 81 -1.11 -7.18 11.32
CA VAL A 81 -1.53 -7.21 9.92
C VAL A 81 -1.58 -8.66 9.46
N ALA A 82 -2.61 -9.04 8.70
CA ALA A 82 -2.61 -10.29 7.97
C ALA A 82 -3.24 -10.09 6.60
N LEU A 83 -2.93 -10.94 5.63
CA LEU A 83 -3.60 -10.94 4.33
C LEU A 83 -3.63 -12.37 3.77
N ARG A 84 -4.68 -12.68 3.02
CA ARG A 84 -4.80 -13.97 2.34
C ARG A 84 -3.93 -13.99 1.09
N SER A 85 -4.06 -12.97 0.24
CA SER A 85 -3.18 -12.81 -0.91
C SER A 85 -2.90 -11.35 -1.25
N LEU A 86 -1.76 -11.14 -1.90
CA LEU A 86 -1.35 -9.86 -2.46
C LEU A 86 -0.75 -10.10 -3.84
N ASP A 87 -1.34 -9.45 -4.84
CA ASP A 87 -0.84 -9.41 -6.22
C ASP A 87 -0.37 -8.00 -6.55
N LEU A 88 0.91 -7.87 -6.87
CA LEU A 88 1.54 -6.61 -7.26
C LEU A 88 2.10 -6.73 -8.68
N THR A 89 1.63 -5.88 -9.59
CA THR A 89 2.19 -5.73 -10.94
C THR A 89 2.97 -4.43 -11.02
N VAL A 90 4.24 -4.49 -11.38
CA VAL A 90 5.18 -3.36 -11.46
C VAL A 90 5.60 -3.06 -12.89
N ASN A 91 5.69 -1.77 -13.19
CA ASN A 91 6.28 -1.26 -14.42
C ASN A 91 7.80 -1.39 -14.37
N GLN A 92 8.33 -2.34 -15.12
CA GLN A 92 9.76 -2.66 -15.13
C GLN A 92 10.62 -1.51 -15.65
N ALA A 93 10.10 -0.70 -16.58
CA ALA A 93 10.83 0.45 -17.11
C ALA A 93 11.00 1.56 -16.07
N ALA A 94 10.10 1.64 -15.08
CA ALA A 94 10.21 2.57 -13.96
C ALA A 94 11.25 2.11 -12.94
N LEU A 95 11.40 0.80 -12.72
CA LEU A 95 12.40 0.25 -11.80
C LEU A 95 13.83 0.62 -12.20
N LEU A 96 14.13 0.69 -13.50
CA LEU A 96 15.42 1.15 -14.02
C LEU A 96 15.75 2.59 -13.61
N ARG A 97 14.74 3.40 -13.29
CA ARG A 97 14.86 4.78 -12.81
C ARG A 97 14.75 4.90 -11.29
N ARG A 98 14.82 3.77 -10.56
CA ARG A 98 14.67 3.69 -9.09
C ARG A 98 13.30 4.17 -8.60
N HIS A 99 12.27 4.07 -9.44
CA HIS A 99 10.89 4.35 -9.08
C HIS A 99 10.08 3.06 -9.04
N LEU A 100 9.30 2.87 -7.98
CA LEU A 100 8.37 1.74 -7.87
C LEU A 100 7.00 2.20 -8.38
N ASP A 101 6.76 2.04 -9.68
CA ASP A 101 5.44 2.29 -10.30
C ASP A 101 4.68 0.97 -10.40
N ALA A 102 3.77 0.75 -9.47
CA ALA A 102 2.82 -0.35 -9.44
C ALA A 102 1.64 -0.04 -10.37
N GLU A 103 1.53 -0.80 -11.46
CA GLU A 103 0.40 -0.73 -12.38
C GLU A 103 -0.88 -1.21 -11.70
N ALA A 104 -0.78 -2.27 -10.89
CA ALA A 104 -1.89 -2.81 -10.11
C ALA A 104 -1.39 -3.41 -8.79
N LEU A 105 -2.11 -3.13 -7.71
CA LEU A 105 -1.97 -3.75 -6.40
C LEU A 105 -3.33 -4.28 -5.97
N THR A 106 -3.48 -5.60 -5.92
CA THR A 106 -4.68 -6.27 -5.42
C THR A 106 -4.35 -6.95 -4.10
N VAL A 107 -5.14 -6.68 -3.07
CA VAL A 107 -5.00 -7.30 -1.75
C VAL A 107 -6.34 -7.89 -1.36
N ASP A 108 -6.30 -9.12 -0.87
CA ASP A 108 -7.49 -9.89 -0.55
C ASP A 108 -7.40 -10.43 0.88
N GLY A 109 -8.51 -10.31 1.62
CA GLY A 109 -8.62 -10.74 3.01
C GLY A 109 -7.68 -9.99 3.96
N LEU A 110 -7.33 -8.74 3.64
CA LEU A 110 -6.48 -7.90 4.50
C LEU A 110 -7.12 -7.77 5.89
N TYR A 111 -6.37 -7.97 6.95
CA TYR A 111 -6.74 -7.67 8.32
C TYR A 111 -5.73 -6.66 8.87
N VAL A 112 -6.20 -5.60 9.52
CA VAL A 112 -5.34 -4.61 10.18
C VAL A 112 -5.94 -4.23 11.53
N ASP A 113 -5.13 -4.33 12.59
CA ASP A 113 -5.45 -3.84 13.93
C ASP A 113 -4.75 -2.49 14.15
N LEU A 114 -5.46 -1.38 13.89
CA LEU A 114 -4.87 -0.04 14.00
C LEU A 114 -4.44 0.32 15.42
N PRO A 115 -5.23 0.02 16.48
CA PRO A 115 -4.79 0.23 17.86
C PRO A 115 -3.48 -0.49 18.18
N ALA A 116 -3.41 -1.79 17.90
CA ALA A 116 -2.20 -2.57 18.19
C ALA A 116 -0.99 -2.09 17.35
N LEU A 117 -1.22 -1.82 16.06
CA LEU A 117 -0.19 -1.33 15.15
C LEU A 117 0.35 0.05 15.58
N SER A 118 -0.53 0.99 15.91
CA SER A 118 -0.14 2.34 16.36
C SER A 118 0.59 2.30 17.69
N ALA A 119 0.11 1.51 18.66
CA ALA A 119 0.80 1.31 19.93
C ALA A 119 2.21 0.72 19.73
N ARG A 120 2.36 -0.21 18.78
CA ARG A 120 3.65 -0.84 18.50
C ARG A 120 4.62 0.12 17.80
N LEU A 121 4.16 0.86 16.81
CA LEU A 121 4.98 1.86 16.12
C LEU A 121 5.39 3.02 17.04
N ALA A 122 4.51 3.44 17.95
CA ALA A 122 4.80 4.48 18.94
C ALA A 122 5.88 4.07 19.95
N LYS A 123 5.95 2.77 20.31
CA LYS A 123 6.98 2.26 21.24
C LYS A 123 8.39 2.32 20.67
N GLY A 124 8.56 2.45 19.35
CA GLY A 124 9.85 2.75 18.73
C GLY A 124 11.00 1.78 19.06
N GLU A 125 10.71 0.59 19.58
CA GLU A 125 11.71 -0.44 19.89
C GLU A 125 12.29 -0.95 18.57
N ALA A 126 13.34 -0.27 18.12
CA ALA A 126 14.25 -0.82 17.15
C ALA A 126 14.88 -2.10 17.72
N PRO A 127 15.17 -3.11 16.89
CA PRO A 127 15.93 -4.27 17.31
C PRO A 127 17.23 -3.83 17.98
N ALA A 128 17.60 -4.52 19.06
CA ALA A 128 18.66 -4.17 20.00
C ALA A 128 20.06 -3.93 19.39
N ASP A 129 20.26 -4.28 18.12
CA ASP A 129 21.53 -4.13 17.38
C ASP A 129 21.58 -2.94 16.41
N SER A 130 20.52 -2.11 16.33
CA SER A 130 20.51 -0.91 15.48
C SER A 130 20.68 0.34 16.33
N SER A 131 21.81 1.04 16.17
CA SER A 131 22.06 2.35 16.75
C SER A 131 21.01 3.36 16.27
N ALA A 132 20.03 3.60 17.15
CA ALA A 132 18.87 4.48 17.03
C ALA A 132 17.74 4.02 16.06
N PRO A 133 16.47 4.01 16.51
CA PRO A 133 15.32 3.89 15.62
C PRO A 133 15.27 5.10 14.69
N ALA A 134 15.39 4.84 13.40
CA ALA A 134 15.16 5.86 12.38
C ALA A 134 13.66 6.23 12.42
N PRO A 135 13.27 7.52 12.58
CA PRO A 135 11.86 7.92 12.63
C PRO A 135 11.12 7.40 11.40
N LEU A 136 9.81 7.10 11.51
CA LEU A 136 9.01 6.54 10.41
C LEU A 136 9.20 7.34 9.11
N ASP A 137 9.27 8.67 9.20
CA ASP A 137 9.52 9.56 8.07
C ASP A 137 10.87 9.31 7.38
N SER A 138 11.92 8.95 8.12
CA SER A 138 13.22 8.59 7.55
C SER A 138 13.20 7.23 6.85
N VAL A 139 12.42 6.27 7.38
CA VAL A 139 12.21 4.97 6.72
C VAL A 139 11.44 5.18 5.43
N LEU A 140 10.36 5.97 5.47
CA LEU A 140 9.57 6.36 4.31
C LEU A 140 10.38 7.16 3.28
N ALA A 141 11.28 8.06 3.72
CA ALA A 141 12.18 8.80 2.84
C ALA A 141 13.23 7.92 2.15
N ALA A 142 13.60 6.80 2.79
CA ALA A 142 14.48 5.79 2.20
C ALA A 142 13.74 4.83 1.26
N LEU A 143 12.40 4.82 1.25
CA LEU A 143 11.64 4.03 0.28
C LEU A 143 11.72 4.69 -1.09
N PRO A 144 11.83 3.88 -2.17
CA PRO A 144 11.65 4.42 -3.52
C PRO A 144 10.25 5.04 -3.62
N SER A 145 10.11 6.09 -4.42
CA SER A 145 8.78 6.66 -4.70
C SER A 145 7.85 5.55 -5.18
N LEU A 146 6.71 5.42 -4.51
CA LEU A 146 5.72 4.40 -4.79
C LEU A 146 4.51 5.06 -5.44
N ARG A 147 4.22 4.68 -6.67
CA ARG A 147 2.96 5.04 -7.34
C ARG A 147 2.16 3.77 -7.55
N VAL A 148 0.89 3.77 -7.14
CA VAL A 148 -0.06 2.67 -7.34
C VAL A 148 -1.18 3.19 -8.22
N ARG A 149 -1.20 2.80 -9.49
CA ARG A 149 -2.19 3.29 -10.46
C ARG A 149 -3.58 2.71 -10.23
N ALA A 150 -3.62 1.43 -9.89
CA ALA A 150 -4.83 0.70 -9.56
C ALA A 150 -4.62 -0.05 -8.24
N LEU A 151 -5.38 0.30 -7.22
CA LEU A 151 -5.45 -0.35 -5.92
C LEU A 151 -6.81 -1.04 -5.82
N ALA A 152 -6.82 -2.31 -5.43
CA ALA A 152 -8.03 -3.06 -5.10
C ALA A 152 -7.83 -3.78 -3.77
N LEU A 153 -8.65 -3.45 -2.78
CA LEU A 153 -8.76 -4.15 -1.51
C LEU A 153 -10.10 -4.87 -1.49
N THR A 154 -10.08 -6.19 -1.33
CA THR A 154 -11.30 -7.01 -1.26
C THR A 154 -11.37 -7.72 0.08
N ASP A 155 -12.54 -7.69 0.71
CA ASP A 155 -12.79 -8.32 2.02
C ASP A 155 -11.78 -7.88 3.10
N ALA A 156 -11.37 -6.61 3.06
CA ALA A 156 -10.49 -6.06 4.08
C ALA A 156 -11.26 -5.91 5.39
N ARG A 157 -10.61 -6.22 6.51
CA ARG A 157 -11.14 -6.16 7.88
C ARG A 157 -10.27 -5.22 8.69
N LEU A 158 -10.86 -4.14 9.17
CA LEU A 158 -10.16 -3.09 9.90
C LEU A 158 -10.71 -3.00 11.32
N ARG A 159 -9.83 -3.14 12.31
CA ARG A 159 -10.13 -2.73 13.69
C ARG A 159 -9.61 -1.31 13.89
N VAL A 160 -10.53 -0.37 14.08
CA VAL A 160 -10.20 1.05 14.27
C VAL A 160 -10.00 1.38 15.75
N ALA A 161 -10.76 0.73 16.64
CA ALA A 161 -10.64 0.84 18.09
C ALA A 161 -10.88 -0.54 18.75
N PRO A 162 -10.40 -0.77 19.99
CA PRO A 162 -10.52 -2.07 20.67
C PRO A 162 -11.96 -2.48 20.97
N ASP A 163 -12.83 -1.50 21.20
CA ASP A 163 -14.23 -1.61 21.61
C ASP A 163 -15.21 -1.49 20.44
N LEU A 164 -14.74 -1.11 19.26
CA LEU A 164 -15.56 -0.98 18.06
C LEU A 164 -15.62 -2.29 17.25
N PRO A 165 -16.75 -2.58 16.59
CA PRO A 165 -16.87 -3.74 15.73
C PRO A 165 -15.89 -3.65 14.56
N LEU A 166 -15.46 -4.81 14.05
CA LEU A 166 -14.63 -4.88 12.85
C LEU A 166 -15.37 -4.28 11.66
N LEU A 167 -14.67 -3.44 10.91
CA LEU A 167 -15.17 -2.86 9.67
C LEU A 167 -14.72 -3.72 8.50
N ARG A 168 -15.68 -4.18 7.69
CA ARG A 168 -15.41 -4.76 6.38
C ARG A 168 -15.33 -3.66 5.34
N LEU A 169 -14.29 -3.71 4.53
CA LEU A 169 -13.94 -2.69 3.55
C LEU A 169 -13.64 -3.35 2.20
N ASP A 170 -14.32 -2.88 1.16
CA ASP A 170 -13.88 -3.06 -0.22
C ASP A 170 -13.49 -1.69 -0.78
N LEU A 171 -12.29 -1.57 -1.32
CA LEU A 171 -11.78 -0.31 -1.85
C LEU A 171 -11.19 -0.52 -3.25
N ALA A 172 -11.54 0.34 -4.18
CA ALA A 172 -10.90 0.49 -5.47
C ALA A 172 -10.39 1.92 -5.62
N GLY A 173 -9.20 2.10 -6.17
CA GLY A 173 -8.60 3.43 -6.25
C GLY A 173 -7.19 3.45 -6.83
N GLY A 174 -6.39 4.42 -6.39
CA GLY A 174 -4.97 4.55 -6.67
C GLY A 174 -4.29 5.43 -5.64
N ALA A 175 -2.98 5.29 -5.48
CA ALA A 175 -2.20 6.07 -4.53
C ALA A 175 -0.93 6.60 -5.19
N ASP A 176 -0.47 7.77 -4.79
CA ASP A 176 0.84 8.30 -5.15
C ASP A 176 1.54 8.72 -3.87
N VAL A 177 2.64 8.05 -3.56
CA VAL A 177 3.49 8.27 -2.38
C VAL A 177 4.90 8.52 -2.90
N ALA A 178 5.13 9.76 -3.32
CA ALA A 178 6.45 10.23 -3.68
C ALA A 178 7.09 10.97 -2.48
N PRO A 179 8.40 10.78 -2.20
CA PRO A 179 9.07 11.51 -1.12
C PRO A 179 9.08 13.03 -1.35
N THR A 180 9.05 13.45 -2.62
CA THR A 180 9.23 14.86 -3.03
C THR A 180 7.96 15.48 -3.62
N ALA A 181 6.83 14.76 -3.64
CA ALA A 181 5.57 15.30 -4.13
C ALA A 181 4.47 15.09 -3.07
N PRO A 182 3.42 15.94 -3.06
CA PRO A 182 2.28 15.74 -2.18
C PRO A 182 1.71 14.34 -2.34
N ARG A 183 1.52 13.63 -1.23
CA ARG A 183 0.89 12.31 -1.25
C ARG A 183 -0.55 12.46 -1.71
N SER A 184 -1.02 11.52 -2.52
CA SER A 184 -2.41 11.51 -2.96
C SER A 184 -3.01 10.11 -2.90
N LEU A 185 -4.29 10.04 -2.54
CA LEU A 185 -5.08 8.82 -2.56
C LEU A 185 -6.35 9.10 -3.35
N ARG A 186 -6.50 8.45 -4.49
CA ARG A 186 -7.73 8.44 -5.27
C ARG A 186 -8.56 7.24 -4.84
N ILE A 187 -9.80 7.46 -4.46
CA ILE A 187 -10.78 6.44 -4.11
C ILE A 187 -11.84 6.46 -5.19
N ASP A 188 -11.85 5.43 -6.03
CA ASP A 188 -12.80 5.28 -7.14
C ASP A 188 -14.07 4.56 -6.68
N SER A 189 -13.97 3.71 -5.66
CA SER A 189 -15.11 3.09 -4.97
C SER A 189 -14.68 2.64 -3.59
N LEU A 190 -15.43 3.03 -2.57
CA LEU A 190 -15.29 2.51 -1.22
C LEU A 190 -16.63 1.96 -0.71
N ARG A 191 -16.59 0.75 -0.17
CA ARG A 191 -17.68 0.10 0.55
C ARG A 191 -17.22 -0.14 1.97
N LEU A 192 -18.02 0.30 2.94
CA LEU A 192 -17.78 0.06 4.36
C LEU A 192 -19.02 -0.60 4.96
N ARG A 193 -18.80 -1.70 5.67
CA ARG A 193 -19.84 -2.47 6.36
C ARG A 193 -19.31 -2.90 7.72
N PRO A 194 -19.80 -2.35 8.83
CA PRO A 194 -19.49 -2.91 10.14
C PRO A 194 -20.05 -4.33 10.24
N GLN A 195 -19.33 -5.21 10.91
CA GLN A 195 -19.71 -6.62 11.02
C GLN A 195 -21.09 -6.81 11.67
N ASP A 196 -21.41 -5.97 12.66
CA ASP A 196 -22.60 -6.13 13.51
C ASP A 196 -23.55 -4.92 13.47
N ALA A 197 -23.42 -4.03 12.47
CA ALA A 197 -24.28 -2.86 12.34
C ALA A 197 -25.27 -2.98 11.18
N PRO A 198 -26.48 -2.41 11.32
CA PRO A 198 -27.50 -2.43 10.26
C PRO A 198 -27.21 -1.42 9.12
N TRP A 199 -26.16 -0.60 9.25
CA TRP A 199 -25.81 0.41 8.26
C TRP A 199 -24.66 -0.02 7.37
N ALA A 200 -24.65 0.48 6.13
CA ALA A 200 -23.56 0.28 5.19
C ALA A 200 -23.33 1.55 4.36
N LEU A 201 -22.06 1.86 4.10
CA LEU A 201 -21.65 2.75 3.02
C LEU A 201 -21.49 1.89 1.76
N GLU A 202 -22.33 2.10 0.76
CA GLU A 202 -22.36 1.27 -0.45
C GLU A 202 -21.43 1.76 -1.54
N HIS A 203 -21.12 3.04 -1.53
CA HIS A 203 -20.21 3.65 -2.48
C HIS A 203 -19.75 5.00 -1.93
N LEU A 204 -18.45 5.24 -2.01
CA LEU A 204 -17.86 6.56 -1.82
C LEU A 204 -16.75 6.77 -2.85
N ILE A 205 -16.77 7.92 -3.50
CA ILE A 205 -15.69 8.44 -4.33
C ILE A 205 -15.03 9.59 -3.58
N ALA A 206 -13.70 9.65 -3.56
CA ALA A 206 -12.96 10.73 -2.92
C ALA A 206 -11.56 10.87 -3.53
N THR A 207 -10.98 12.06 -3.44
CA THR A 207 -9.55 12.27 -3.72
C THR A 207 -8.92 12.99 -2.54
N LEU A 208 -8.09 12.27 -1.79
CA LEU A 208 -7.32 12.84 -0.69
C LEU A 208 -5.97 13.31 -1.23
N ARG A 209 -5.54 14.49 -0.82
CA ARG A 209 -4.20 15.01 -1.07
C ARG A 209 -3.62 15.48 0.25
N GLU A 210 -2.32 15.39 0.41
CA GLU A 210 -1.62 15.99 1.54
C GLU A 210 -1.39 17.48 1.24
N GLU A 211 -2.06 18.36 1.99
CA GLU A 211 -1.72 19.79 2.00
C GLU A 211 -0.48 20.05 2.84
N SER A 212 0.37 20.97 2.37
CA SER A 212 1.65 21.30 3.03
C SER A 212 1.43 21.70 4.50
N GLY A 213 1.94 20.89 5.43
CA GLY A 213 1.92 21.19 6.87
C GLY A 213 0.79 20.54 7.68
N ALA A 214 -0.12 19.79 7.06
CA ALA A 214 -1.12 18.99 7.78
C ALA A 214 -1.22 17.57 7.19
N PRO A 215 -1.05 16.50 7.98
CA PRO A 215 -1.18 15.14 7.47
C PRO A 215 -2.61 14.93 6.94
N TRP A 216 -2.74 14.69 5.63
CA TRP A 216 -3.98 14.30 4.93
C TRP A 216 -5.15 15.31 4.98
N ALA A 217 -4.87 16.62 5.10
CA ALA A 217 -5.90 17.63 4.82
C ALA A 217 -6.14 17.69 3.31
N GLY A 218 -7.32 17.27 2.85
CA GLY A 218 -7.66 17.24 1.43
C GLY A 218 -9.12 17.55 1.14
N GLU A 219 -9.38 17.93 -0.11
CA GLU A 219 -10.74 18.18 -0.61
C GLU A 219 -11.45 16.84 -0.85
N VAL A 220 -12.30 16.46 0.10
CA VAL A 220 -13.15 15.28 -0.06
C VAL A 220 -14.39 15.67 -0.86
N ALA A 221 -14.37 15.44 -2.18
CA ALA A 221 -15.58 15.47 -2.98
C ALA A 221 -16.39 14.19 -2.71
N LEU A 222 -17.21 14.21 -1.65
CA LEU A 222 -18.03 13.08 -1.25
C LEU A 222 -19.22 12.94 -2.21
N ALA A 223 -19.20 11.90 -3.05
CA ALA A 223 -20.41 11.37 -3.66
C ALA A 223 -20.65 9.97 -3.07
N GLY A 224 -21.63 9.85 -2.18
CA GLY A 224 -21.87 8.61 -1.44
C GLY A 224 -23.32 8.18 -1.37
N ARG A 225 -23.54 6.86 -1.29
CA ARG A 225 -24.86 6.27 -0.98
C ARG A 225 -24.77 5.48 0.33
N PHE A 226 -25.67 5.80 1.24
CA PHE A 226 -25.80 5.14 2.54
C PHE A 226 -27.10 4.32 2.55
N ARG A 227 -27.05 3.13 3.15
CA ARG A 227 -28.22 2.29 3.38
C ARG A 227 -28.37 1.98 4.86
N GLY A 228 -29.61 2.01 5.36
CA GLY A 228 -29.93 1.60 6.73
C GLY A 228 -29.59 2.64 7.81
N LEU A 229 -29.17 3.84 7.41
CA LEU A 229 -28.87 4.95 8.31
C LEU A 229 -30.17 5.69 8.71
N HIS A 230 -31.17 4.95 9.19
CA HIS A 230 -32.41 5.50 9.73
C HIS A 230 -32.40 5.37 11.25
N ALA A 231 -32.03 6.44 11.97
CA ALA A 231 -32.51 6.74 13.33
C ALA A 231 -31.89 7.98 13.99
N GLY A 232 -30.77 8.54 13.52
CA GLY A 232 -30.06 9.62 14.26
C GLY A 232 -29.67 10.87 13.49
N LEU A 233 -29.55 10.80 12.17
CA LEU A 233 -29.20 11.94 11.31
C LEU A 233 -30.37 12.21 10.37
N ALA A 234 -31.39 12.89 10.89
CA ALA A 234 -32.44 13.49 10.08
C ALA A 234 -31.82 14.61 9.21
N ALA A 235 -31.18 14.22 8.12
CA ALA A 235 -30.88 15.05 6.97
C ALA A 235 -31.25 14.25 5.71
N GLU A 236 -32.51 13.79 5.67
CA GLU A 236 -33.17 13.47 4.40
C GLU A 236 -33.39 14.78 3.64
N GLY A 237 -32.36 15.18 2.90
CA GLY A 237 -32.37 16.37 2.08
C GLY A 237 -31.04 16.49 1.36
N ALA A 238 -30.98 15.93 0.15
CA ALA A 238 -29.97 16.20 -0.88
C ALA A 238 -28.56 16.60 -0.34
N LEU A 239 -27.79 15.62 0.14
CA LEU A 239 -26.34 15.75 0.26
C LEU A 239 -25.67 15.65 -1.12
N GLN A 240 -26.13 16.46 -2.07
CA GLN A 240 -25.56 16.59 -3.42
C GLN A 240 -24.52 17.72 -3.50
N ASP A 241 -24.54 18.67 -2.56
CA ASP A 241 -23.60 19.78 -2.55
C ASP A 241 -22.49 19.53 -1.52
N SER A 242 -21.38 18.98 -2.04
CA SER A 242 -20.01 19.13 -1.51
C SER A 242 -19.91 19.27 0.01
N LEU A 243 -20.14 18.18 0.74
CA LEU A 243 -19.83 18.18 2.16
C LEU A 243 -18.30 18.12 2.29
N ARG A 244 -17.67 19.29 2.50
CA ARG A 244 -16.27 19.38 2.93
C ARG A 244 -16.19 18.82 4.35
N LEU A 245 -16.22 17.50 4.48
CA LEU A 245 -15.75 16.86 5.70
C LEU A 245 -14.27 17.16 5.78
N ARG A 246 -13.90 18.13 6.63
CA ARG A 246 -12.60 18.06 7.27
C ARG A 246 -12.61 16.75 8.04
N LEU A 247 -12.07 15.70 7.42
CA LEU A 247 -11.63 14.50 8.11
C LEU A 247 -10.45 14.93 8.98
N SER A 248 -10.74 15.66 10.06
CA SER A 248 -9.85 15.66 11.20
C SER A 248 -9.77 14.20 11.65
N PRO A 249 -8.61 13.67 12.04
CA PRO A 249 -8.50 12.37 12.69
C PRO A 249 -9.53 12.18 13.83
N VAL A 250 -10.01 13.29 14.40
CA VAL A 250 -11.04 13.38 15.44
C VAL A 250 -12.46 13.00 14.94
N ALA A 251 -12.80 13.25 13.67
CA ALA A 251 -14.17 13.12 13.14
C ALA A 251 -14.62 11.67 12.84
N LEU A 252 -13.71 10.70 12.94
CA LEU A 252 -14.03 9.26 12.84
C LEU A 252 -14.42 8.64 14.20
N GLY A 253 -14.74 9.46 15.21
CA GLY A 253 -15.22 9.00 16.52
C GLY A 253 -14.10 8.78 17.53
N LEU A 254 -13.08 9.64 17.55
CA LEU A 254 -11.96 9.58 18.50
C LEU A 254 -12.03 10.59 19.66
N ALA A 255 -13.14 11.31 19.84
CA ALA A 255 -13.42 12.04 21.08
C ALA A 255 -14.91 12.32 21.26
N ASP A 256 -15.37 12.25 22.52
CA ASP A 256 -16.63 12.84 22.96
C ASP A 256 -16.76 14.28 22.47
N GLY A 257 -17.97 14.64 22.05
CA GLY A 257 -18.23 15.71 21.10
C GLY A 257 -17.88 17.13 21.53
N GLU A 258 -17.65 17.96 20.51
CA GLU A 258 -18.11 19.34 20.47
C GLU A 258 -18.41 19.71 19.01
N VAL A 259 -19.68 19.95 18.70
CA VAL A 259 -20.13 20.50 17.43
C VAL A 259 -19.96 22.01 17.51
N TRP A 260 -18.97 22.56 16.82
CA TRP A 260 -18.87 24.02 16.66
C TRP A 260 -20.03 24.51 15.78
N PRO A 261 -20.82 25.52 16.20
CA PRO A 261 -21.79 26.12 15.32
C PRO A 261 -21.07 26.86 14.17
N PRO A 262 -21.69 26.98 12.99
CA PRO A 262 -21.15 27.79 11.92
C PRO A 262 -21.05 29.25 12.39
N ALA A 263 -19.91 29.88 12.12
CA ALA A 263 -19.75 31.32 12.28
C ALA A 263 -20.81 32.04 11.41
N ALA A 264 -21.57 32.92 12.05
CA ALA A 264 -22.56 33.79 11.40
C ALA A 264 -21.90 34.83 10.49
#